data_AF-A0A6P8VHW8-F1
#
_entry.id   AF-A0A6P8VHW8-F1
#
_cell.length_a   1.000
_cell.length_b   1.000
_cell.length_c   1.000
_cell.angle_alpha   90.00
_cell.angle_beta   90.00
_cell.angle_gamma   90.00
#
_symmetry.space_group_name_H-M   'P 1'
#
loop_
_entity.id
_entity.type
_entity.pdbx_description
1 polymer ?
#
loop_
_entity_poly.entity_id
_entity_poly.type
_entity_poly.pdbx_seq_one_letter_code
_entity_poly.pdbx_strand_id
1 'polypeptide(L)'
;MEEDLERFLHSREVPQEDIMKMQSDKIQPRSKKQRSTSDTVTAEGPRQSHRSHSTPTDEADTLLWDPEDDLWGAGGDEIVVIKWNDVTHEDVTQSAEMNGVPMQDLQLPLSSDFGLPSAHVSIHEDTVQTSQDLLLNSSSQLSPSTSAHGSGNPESTRRASIHRTKVVEDLLAVFMDSSIIHLTLKMDFVNEKAIDDNGVSREVYTAFWEQFLETCEGEAERVPRLRPDFCEAEWQAVGRNWVKGLLDHGVMPVRLSKAFIVACIHGVHSVDVDILMTSFLNYLSPVERSAVEKALQGTMEESDEEDLLDLFTRMGSHFLPAKNNMEPAIETMAHKAILQEPKYIVDCFLTPMSLVQLQLPDKDSVLSLYEKKKATGRRVSQLFETTNVVLSQREQTTFNHLQRYVKNADQAKAEKILRFCTGSSVICVDRIGVCFNAETGLSRRPVAHTCGATLEIPCTYSSFPEFRTEFDNILSSNYFEMDIL
;
A
#
# COMPACT_ATOMS: atom_id res chain seq x y z
N MET A 1 -46.20 -7.87 -0.33
CA MET A 1 -45.09 -7.09 0.26
C MET A 1 -45.06 -7.23 1.78
N GLU A 2 -46.13 -6.91 2.53
CA GLU A 2 -46.14 -7.15 3.99
C GLU A 2 -46.22 -8.64 4.35
N GLU A 3 -47.06 -9.43 3.66
CA GLU A 3 -47.12 -10.89 3.84
C GLU A 3 -45.77 -11.59 3.53
N ASP A 4 -44.99 -11.07 2.59
CA ASP A 4 -43.66 -11.60 2.24
C ASP A 4 -42.64 -11.32 3.34
N LEU A 5 -42.75 -10.15 4.00
CA LEU A 5 -41.89 -9.76 5.11
C LEU A 5 -42.19 -10.59 6.37
N GLU A 6 -43.46 -10.86 6.68
CA GLU A 6 -43.82 -11.76 7.78
C GLU A 6 -43.31 -13.19 7.55
N ARG A 7 -43.48 -13.73 6.32
CA ARG A 7 -42.93 -15.06 5.97
C ARG A 7 -41.41 -15.09 6.07
N PHE A 8 -40.72 -14.03 5.66
CA PHE A 8 -39.27 -13.91 5.80
C PHE A 8 -38.84 -13.89 7.28
N LEU A 9 -39.50 -13.12 8.14
CA LEU A 9 -39.19 -13.04 9.57
C LEU A 9 -39.47 -14.37 10.29
N HIS A 10 -40.57 -15.05 9.95
CA HIS A 10 -40.85 -16.40 10.47
C HIS A 10 -39.85 -17.45 9.98
N SER A 11 -39.31 -17.34 8.76
CA SER A 11 -38.25 -18.24 8.26
C SER A 11 -36.91 -18.09 8.99
N ARG A 12 -36.77 -17.06 9.84
CA ARG A 12 -35.58 -16.76 10.65
C ARG A 12 -35.82 -16.90 12.16
N GLU A 13 -36.88 -17.60 12.55
CA GLU A 13 -37.24 -17.88 13.96
C GLU A 13 -37.40 -16.62 14.83
N VAL A 14 -37.73 -15.47 14.23
CA VAL A 14 -37.93 -14.21 14.96
C VAL A 14 -39.17 -14.33 15.87
N PRO A 15 -39.07 -14.02 17.17
CA PRO A 15 -40.21 -14.11 18.09
C PRO A 15 -41.41 -13.25 17.66
N GLN A 16 -42.63 -13.79 17.81
CA GLN A 16 -43.87 -13.13 17.41
C GLN A 16 -44.06 -11.74 18.07
N GLU A 17 -43.55 -11.59 19.30
CA GLU A 17 -43.63 -10.35 20.07
C GLU A 17 -42.80 -9.21 19.45
N ASP A 18 -41.63 -9.52 18.90
CA ASP A 18 -40.77 -8.54 18.23
C ASP A 18 -41.33 -8.14 16.86
N ILE A 19 -41.95 -9.08 16.13
CA ILE A 19 -42.66 -8.80 14.87
C ILE A 19 -43.80 -7.81 15.11
N MET A 20 -44.65 -8.06 16.13
CA MET A 20 -45.74 -7.15 16.50
C MET A 20 -45.23 -5.77 16.96
N LYS A 21 -44.11 -5.73 17.68
CA LYS A 21 -43.48 -4.47 18.11
C LYS A 21 -43.00 -3.64 16.91
N MET A 22 -42.27 -4.26 15.97
CA MET A 22 -41.83 -3.63 14.72
C MET A 22 -42.98 -3.08 13.87
N GLN A 23 -44.12 -3.77 13.84
CA GLN A 23 -45.34 -3.29 13.16
C GLN A 23 -45.96 -2.10 13.89
N SER A 24 -45.98 -2.10 15.23
CA SER A 24 -46.52 -0.99 16.02
C SER A 24 -45.71 0.31 15.88
N ASP A 25 -44.38 0.22 15.81
CA ASP A 25 -43.49 1.38 15.63
C ASP A 25 -43.65 2.04 14.25
N LYS A 26 -44.05 1.27 13.21
CA LYS A 26 -44.36 1.79 11.86
C LYS A 26 -45.59 2.70 11.81
N ILE A 27 -46.51 2.60 12.78
CA ILE A 27 -47.82 3.27 12.73
C ILE A 27 -47.80 4.68 13.36
N GLN A 28 -46.72 5.06 14.08
CA GLN A 28 -46.60 6.38 14.71
C GLN A 28 -45.56 7.30 14.04
N PRO A 29 -45.96 8.20 13.11
CA PRO A 29 -45.07 9.24 12.61
C PRO A 29 -44.75 10.28 13.70
N ARG A 30 -43.46 10.45 14.02
CA ARG A 30 -42.97 11.45 15.00
C ARG A 30 -43.38 12.88 14.61
N SER A 31 -44.26 13.48 15.41
CA SER A 31 -44.66 14.88 15.27
C SER A 31 -43.56 15.84 15.74
N LYS A 32 -43.12 16.76 14.87
CA LYS A 32 -42.17 17.83 15.21
C LYS A 32 -42.81 18.82 16.19
N LYS A 33 -42.17 19.05 17.33
CA LYS A 33 -42.67 19.96 18.38
C LYS A 33 -42.03 21.34 18.24
N GLN A 34 -42.74 22.30 17.64
CA GLN A 34 -42.37 23.72 17.71
C GLN A 34 -42.41 24.19 19.18
N ARG A 35 -41.53 25.12 19.55
CA ARG A 35 -41.62 25.86 20.82
C ARG A 35 -41.57 27.36 20.55
N SER A 36 -42.61 28.05 20.98
CA SER A 36 -42.85 29.47 20.73
C SER A 36 -42.15 30.38 21.75
N THR A 37 -41.95 31.62 21.33
CA THR A 37 -41.43 32.77 22.08
C THR A 37 -42.40 33.34 23.12
N SER A 38 -41.87 33.96 24.19
CA SER A 38 -42.55 35.02 24.95
C SER A 38 -41.54 35.83 25.79
N ASP A 39 -41.62 37.16 25.70
CA ASP A 39 -40.67 38.15 26.26
C ASP A 39 -40.93 38.56 27.72
N THR A 40 -40.22 39.62 28.16
CA THR A 40 -40.54 40.61 29.24
C THR A 40 -39.81 40.39 30.60
N VAL A 41 -39.19 41.37 31.30
CA VAL A 41 -38.37 42.59 31.02
C VAL A 41 -37.91 43.18 32.39
N THR A 42 -36.96 44.14 32.41
CA THR A 42 -36.50 45.00 33.57
C THR A 42 -35.77 44.32 34.74
N ALA A 43 -34.73 44.89 35.39
CA ALA A 43 -33.90 46.11 35.21
C ALA A 43 -32.54 45.93 35.98
N GLU A 44 -31.56 46.84 36.08
CA GLU A 44 -31.43 48.24 35.61
C GLU A 44 -29.98 48.62 35.17
N GLY A 45 -29.20 49.35 35.97
CA GLY A 45 -27.82 49.82 35.71
C GLY A 45 -27.12 50.30 37.02
N PRO A 46 -26.10 51.20 37.01
CA PRO A 46 -25.66 52.04 35.87
C PRO A 46 -24.12 52.31 35.71
N ARG A 47 -23.72 52.76 34.50
CA ARG A 47 -22.60 53.72 34.18
C ARG A 47 -21.14 53.28 34.48
N GLN A 48 -20.06 53.70 33.81
CA GLN A 48 -19.74 54.63 32.69
C GLN A 48 -18.28 54.30 32.21
N SER A 49 -17.64 54.78 31.12
CA SER A 49 -17.98 55.65 29.97
C SER A 49 -16.81 55.68 28.95
N HIS A 50 -17.09 56.11 27.70
CA HIS A 50 -16.14 56.74 26.73
C HIS A 50 -15.04 55.84 26.07
N ARG A 51 -14.64 56.04 24.81
CA ARG A 51 -15.20 56.80 23.65
C ARG A 51 -14.54 56.30 22.34
N SER A 52 -15.32 56.23 21.25
CA SER A 52 -14.98 56.44 19.82
C SER A 52 -13.52 56.36 19.34
N HIS A 53 -13.28 55.65 18.22
CA HIS A 53 -13.03 56.29 16.91
C HIS A 53 -13.34 55.33 15.73
N SER A 54 -13.30 55.85 14.50
CA SER A 54 -14.10 55.39 13.35
C SER A 54 -13.30 54.79 12.18
N THR A 55 -14.01 53.96 11.42
CA THR A 55 -13.82 53.50 10.02
C THR A 55 -13.50 54.64 9.02
N PRO A 56 -13.02 54.39 7.75
CA PRO A 56 -13.55 53.34 6.86
C PRO A 56 -12.67 52.68 5.76
N THR A 57 -13.23 51.58 5.21
CA THR A 57 -13.21 51.05 3.82
C THR A 57 -11.92 50.96 2.99
N ASP A 58 -11.68 49.78 2.43
CA ASP A 58 -11.78 49.62 0.96
C ASP A 58 -12.29 48.20 0.56
N GLU A 59 -12.84 48.07 -0.64
CA GLU A 59 -13.57 46.90 -1.18
C GLU A 59 -12.58 45.91 -1.88
N ALA A 60 -12.62 44.59 -1.63
CA ALA A 60 -13.53 43.58 -2.16
C ALA A 60 -13.50 43.42 -3.69
N ASP A 61 -12.84 42.36 -4.18
CA ASP A 61 -13.09 41.78 -5.51
C ASP A 61 -12.95 40.25 -5.41
N THR A 62 -14.08 39.54 -5.43
CA THR A 62 -14.16 38.09 -5.33
C THR A 62 -14.99 37.59 -6.49
N LEU A 63 -14.33 37.01 -7.50
CA LEU A 63 -14.99 36.46 -8.67
C LEU A 63 -15.80 35.21 -8.29
N LEU A 64 -17.12 35.35 -8.34
CA LEU A 64 -18.06 34.23 -8.30
C LEU A 64 -18.03 33.52 -9.65
N TRP A 65 -17.92 32.19 -9.66
CA TRP A 65 -18.02 31.38 -10.88
C TRP A 65 -19.40 30.73 -10.91
N ASP A 66 -20.21 31.06 -11.91
CA ASP A 66 -21.61 30.64 -12.05
C ASP A 66 -21.74 29.74 -13.30
N PRO A 67 -22.22 28.49 -13.21
CA PRO A 67 -21.97 27.47 -14.24
C PRO A 67 -23.03 27.35 -15.35
N GLU A 68 -23.94 28.33 -15.54
CA GLU A 68 -25.10 28.17 -16.46
C GLU A 68 -25.11 29.04 -17.75
N ASP A 69 -24.07 29.82 -18.07
CA ASP A 69 -24.15 30.83 -19.17
C ASP A 69 -23.30 30.59 -20.44
N ASP A 70 -22.66 29.41 -20.61
CA ASP A 70 -21.79 29.11 -21.77
C ASP A 70 -22.24 27.85 -22.57
N LEU A 71 -23.52 27.81 -22.98
CA LEU A 71 -24.08 26.70 -23.77
C LEU A 71 -24.92 27.14 -24.99
N TRP A 72 -24.31 27.86 -25.93
CA TRP A 72 -24.88 28.06 -27.28
C TRP A 72 -23.81 28.04 -28.39
N GLY A 73 -23.76 26.97 -29.19
CA GLY A 73 -23.12 27.04 -30.52
C GLY A 73 -22.56 25.71 -31.08
N ALA A 74 -23.21 25.20 -32.13
CA ALA A 74 -22.86 24.02 -32.93
C ALA A 74 -22.89 22.66 -32.19
N GLY A 75 -23.50 21.59 -32.73
CA GLY A 75 -24.16 21.44 -34.02
C GLY A 75 -23.85 20.07 -34.63
N GLY A 76 -24.69 19.07 -34.35
CA GLY A 76 -24.54 17.71 -34.87
C GLY A 76 -25.54 16.74 -34.24
N ASP A 77 -26.52 16.29 -35.01
CA ASP A 77 -27.48 15.26 -34.59
C ASP A 77 -26.82 13.88 -34.56
N GLU A 78 -26.82 13.20 -33.41
CA GLU A 78 -26.81 11.73 -33.39
C GLU A 78 -27.58 11.18 -32.16
N ILE A 79 -28.83 10.77 -32.38
CA ILE A 79 -29.70 10.21 -31.33
C ILE A 79 -29.43 8.71 -31.21
N VAL A 80 -28.71 8.30 -30.17
CA VAL A 80 -28.55 6.88 -29.81
C VAL A 80 -29.74 6.42 -28.95
N VAL A 81 -30.69 5.73 -29.59
CA VAL A 81 -31.83 5.11 -28.88
C VAL A 81 -31.40 3.79 -28.23
N ILE A 82 -31.13 3.80 -26.93
CA ILE A 82 -30.88 2.57 -26.16
C ILE A 82 -32.22 1.89 -25.85
N LYS A 83 -32.56 0.86 -26.63
CA LYS A 83 -33.62 -0.09 -26.26
C LYS A 83 -33.09 -1.08 -25.23
N TRP A 84 -33.68 -1.07 -24.04
CA TRP A 84 -33.56 -2.15 -23.08
C TRP A 84 -34.50 -3.28 -23.52
N ASN A 85 -33.95 -4.47 -23.76
CA ASN A 85 -34.74 -5.69 -23.92
C ASN A 85 -34.77 -6.41 -22.57
N ASP A 86 -35.92 -6.37 -21.89
CA ASP A 86 -36.21 -7.32 -20.83
C ASP A 86 -36.23 -8.74 -21.41
N VAL A 87 -35.44 -9.65 -20.83
CA VAL A 87 -35.55 -11.09 -21.11
C VAL A 87 -36.25 -11.74 -19.92
N THR A 88 -37.54 -12.01 -20.11
CA THR A 88 -38.34 -12.79 -19.17
C THR A 88 -37.95 -14.26 -19.18
N HIS A 89 -38.03 -14.87 -18.01
CA HIS A 89 -37.86 -16.29 -17.77
C HIS A 89 -39.01 -17.10 -18.42
N GLU A 90 -38.70 -18.11 -19.25
CA GLU A 90 -39.33 -19.46 -19.34
C GLU A 90 -39.03 -20.18 -20.68
N ASP A 91 -38.98 -21.53 -20.61
CA ASP A 91 -38.67 -22.52 -21.66
C ASP A 91 -37.27 -22.43 -22.32
N VAL A 92 -36.51 -23.52 -22.51
CA VAL A 92 -36.92 -24.86 -22.99
C VAL A 92 -36.29 -26.00 -22.18
N THR A 93 -37.05 -27.08 -22.00
CA THR A 93 -36.58 -28.38 -21.49
C THR A 93 -36.21 -29.35 -22.63
N GLN A 94 -35.15 -30.16 -22.48
CA GLN A 94 -35.22 -31.65 -22.47
C GLN A 94 -33.85 -32.39 -22.59
N SER A 95 -33.58 -33.21 -21.57
CA SER A 95 -32.98 -34.56 -21.58
C SER A 95 -31.58 -34.85 -22.20
N ALA A 96 -30.67 -35.31 -21.33
CA ALA A 96 -30.06 -36.65 -21.45
C ALA A 96 -29.77 -37.24 -20.05
N GLU A 97 -29.82 -38.58 -19.92
CA GLU A 97 -29.87 -39.38 -18.70
C GLU A 97 -28.49 -39.54 -18.00
N MET A 98 -28.34 -39.37 -16.68
CA MET A 98 -28.70 -40.24 -15.53
C MET A 98 -27.67 -41.35 -15.19
N ASN A 99 -27.05 -41.21 -14.01
CA ASN A 99 -26.65 -42.31 -13.12
C ASN A 99 -26.62 -41.78 -11.67
N GLY A 100 -27.33 -42.44 -10.75
CA GLY A 100 -27.46 -42.05 -9.34
C GLY A 100 -26.38 -42.66 -8.43
N VAL A 101 -25.97 -42.01 -7.32
CA VAL A 101 -26.60 -42.00 -5.96
C VAL A 101 -25.71 -42.81 -4.98
N PRO A 102 -25.57 -42.50 -3.66
CA PRO A 102 -26.03 -41.36 -2.85
C PRO A 102 -24.90 -40.54 -2.15
N MET A 103 -25.29 -39.49 -1.43
CA MET A 103 -24.51 -38.89 -0.32
C MET A 103 -24.21 -39.91 0.79
N GLN A 104 -23.11 -39.71 1.51
CA GLN A 104 -22.96 -40.12 2.92
C GLN A 104 -22.30 -38.99 3.71
N ASP A 105 -22.77 -38.80 4.95
CA ASP A 105 -22.28 -37.77 5.87
C ASP A 105 -20.80 -37.95 6.22
N LEU A 106 -20.01 -36.87 6.16
CA LEU A 106 -18.76 -36.78 6.91
C LEU A 106 -18.88 -35.71 8.00
N GLN A 107 -19.26 -36.19 9.19
CA GLN A 107 -19.01 -35.48 10.44
C GLN A 107 -17.48 -35.44 10.67
N LEU A 108 -16.92 -34.24 10.84
CA LEU A 108 -15.56 -34.06 11.35
C LEU A 108 -15.62 -33.93 12.87
N PRO A 109 -14.97 -34.83 13.65
CA PRO A 109 -15.00 -34.75 15.10
C PRO A 109 -14.05 -33.66 15.63
N LEU A 110 -14.56 -32.85 16.58
CA LEU A 110 -13.69 -32.12 17.50
C LEU A 110 -12.85 -33.12 18.31
N SER A 111 -11.62 -32.75 18.64
CA SER A 111 -10.86 -33.39 19.72
C SER A 111 -9.94 -32.39 20.38
N SER A 112 -10.29 -32.03 21.60
CA SER A 112 -9.44 -31.27 22.52
C SER A 112 -8.80 -32.21 23.54
N ASP A 113 -7.51 -31.98 23.77
CA ASP A 113 -6.89 -31.81 25.10
C ASP A 113 -5.91 -32.87 25.68
N PHE A 114 -4.92 -32.31 26.40
CA PHE A 114 -3.91 -32.86 27.33
C PHE A 114 -2.83 -33.88 26.91
N GLY A 115 -1.56 -33.55 27.24
CA GLY A 115 -0.47 -34.55 27.31
C GLY A 115 0.98 -34.03 27.40
N LEU A 116 1.37 -33.32 28.48
CA LEU A 116 2.78 -33.01 28.80
C LEU A 116 3.53 -34.26 29.29
N PRO A 117 4.85 -34.39 29.03
CA PRO A 117 5.76 -34.58 30.16
C PRO A 117 7.07 -33.77 30.08
N SER A 118 7.62 -33.47 31.26
CA SER A 118 8.88 -32.73 31.47
C SER A 118 10.10 -33.67 31.53
N ALA A 119 11.26 -33.17 31.09
CA ALA A 119 12.57 -33.70 31.47
C ALA A 119 13.61 -32.57 31.58
N HIS A 120 14.18 -32.40 32.77
CA HIS A 120 15.41 -31.62 32.98
C HIS A 120 16.64 -32.50 32.72
N VAL A 121 17.76 -31.92 32.26
CA VAL A 121 19.06 -31.96 32.96
C VAL A 121 20.11 -31.01 32.33
N SER A 122 20.92 -30.46 33.23
CA SER A 122 21.93 -29.39 33.19
C SER A 122 23.10 -29.42 32.18
N ILE A 123 23.38 -28.24 31.60
CA ILE A 123 24.67 -27.50 31.46
C ILE A 123 25.95 -28.24 31.05
N HIS A 124 26.60 -27.73 29.99
CA HIS A 124 28.04 -27.43 30.00
C HIS A 124 28.32 -26.11 29.26
N GLU A 125 29.20 -25.27 29.81
CA GLU A 125 29.67 -24.03 29.16
C GLU A 125 30.79 -24.34 28.15
N ASP A 126 30.84 -23.62 27.02
CA ASP A 126 32.12 -23.17 26.44
C ASP A 126 31.99 -21.93 25.51
N THR A 127 32.46 -20.81 26.05
CA THR A 127 33.12 -19.63 25.46
C THR A 127 33.13 -19.40 23.91
N VAL A 128 32.41 -18.36 23.46
CA VAL A 128 32.80 -17.31 22.46
C VAL A 128 33.52 -17.75 21.16
N GLN A 129 32.93 -17.51 19.96
CA GLN A 129 33.18 -16.29 19.12
C GLN A 129 32.50 -16.30 17.72
N THR A 130 32.12 -15.09 17.27
CA THR A 130 31.88 -14.65 15.87
C THR A 130 30.54 -14.97 15.19
N SER A 131 29.86 -13.90 14.77
CA SER A 131 28.62 -13.89 13.99
C SER A 131 28.77 -14.51 12.59
N GLN A 132 27.72 -15.18 12.12
CA GLN A 132 27.55 -15.53 10.70
C GLN A 132 26.32 -14.80 10.15
N ASP A 133 26.57 -13.85 9.22
CA ASP A 133 25.53 -13.22 8.44
C ASP A 133 24.95 -14.21 7.43
N LEU A 134 23.68 -14.57 7.58
CA LEU A 134 22.96 -15.38 6.60
C LEU A 134 22.55 -14.49 5.41
N LEU A 135 23.39 -14.53 4.37
CA LEU A 135 23.13 -13.96 3.06
C LEU A 135 22.01 -14.73 2.34
N LEU A 136 21.00 -14.01 1.85
CA LEU A 136 20.04 -14.54 0.89
C LEU A 136 20.78 -14.78 -0.43
N ASN A 137 21.07 -16.04 -0.74
CA ASN A 137 21.94 -16.43 -1.85
C ASN A 137 21.26 -16.26 -3.23
N SER A 138 21.14 -15.01 -3.67
CA SER A 138 20.64 -14.64 -5.00
C SER A 138 21.77 -14.73 -6.04
N SER A 139 22.24 -15.94 -6.34
CA SER A 139 23.24 -16.15 -7.40
C SER A 139 23.22 -17.58 -7.96
N SER A 140 22.58 -17.72 -9.12
CA SER A 140 22.81 -18.81 -10.07
C SER A 140 23.10 -18.26 -11.48
N GLN A 141 23.99 -17.27 -11.56
CA GLN A 141 24.59 -16.89 -12.85
C GLN A 141 25.64 -17.93 -13.27
N LEU A 142 25.28 -18.77 -14.24
CA LEU A 142 26.21 -19.61 -14.98
C LEU A 142 27.03 -18.75 -15.95
N SER A 143 28.36 -18.80 -15.83
CA SER A 143 29.27 -18.17 -16.80
C SER A 143 29.06 -18.74 -18.22
N PRO A 144 29.20 -17.92 -19.28
CA PRO A 144 28.86 -18.34 -20.63
C PRO A 144 29.87 -19.35 -21.19
N SER A 145 29.42 -20.58 -21.42
CA SER A 145 30.11 -21.56 -22.28
C SER A 145 29.47 -21.58 -23.67
N THR A 146 30.30 -21.39 -24.69
CA THR A 146 29.88 -21.30 -26.10
C THR A 146 29.55 -22.68 -26.67
N SER A 147 28.27 -23.07 -26.69
CA SER A 147 27.78 -24.15 -27.57
C SER A 147 26.27 -24.09 -27.85
N ALA A 148 25.95 -23.84 -29.12
CA ALA A 148 24.75 -24.22 -29.90
C ALA A 148 23.41 -24.57 -29.21
N HIS A 149 22.37 -23.82 -29.59
CA HIS A 149 20.95 -24.22 -29.66
C HIS A 149 20.43 -25.28 -28.66
N GLY A 150 20.01 -24.82 -27.48
CA GLY A 150 19.03 -25.51 -26.65
C GLY A 150 17.68 -24.81 -26.71
N SER A 151 16.66 -25.44 -27.32
CA SER A 151 15.28 -24.93 -27.29
C SER A 151 14.70 -25.12 -25.89
N GLY A 152 14.53 -24.04 -25.12
CA GLY A 152 13.73 -24.07 -23.89
C GLY A 152 12.29 -24.46 -24.19
N ASN A 153 11.66 -25.26 -23.33
CA ASN A 153 10.27 -25.70 -23.55
C ASN A 153 9.32 -24.49 -23.41
N PRO A 154 8.55 -24.10 -24.44
CA PRO A 154 7.81 -22.83 -24.45
C PRO A 154 6.58 -22.79 -23.53
N GLU A 155 6.20 -23.90 -22.90
CA GLU A 155 4.94 -24.05 -22.16
C GLU A 155 4.92 -23.40 -20.76
N SER A 156 6.05 -22.94 -20.22
CA SER A 156 6.14 -22.41 -18.84
C SER A 156 6.26 -20.88 -18.72
N THR A 157 6.28 -20.14 -19.85
CA THR A 157 6.41 -18.67 -19.84
C THR A 157 5.10 -18.00 -20.21
N ARG A 158 4.66 -17.06 -19.38
CA ARG A 158 3.51 -16.18 -19.64
C ARG A 158 4.00 -14.77 -19.95
N ARG A 159 3.38 -14.12 -20.94
CA ARG A 159 3.59 -12.69 -21.24
C ARG A 159 2.34 -11.90 -20.86
N ALA A 160 2.54 -10.70 -20.32
CA ALA A 160 1.47 -9.73 -20.07
C ALA A 160 1.87 -8.33 -20.57
N SER A 161 0.96 -7.66 -21.28
CA SER A 161 1.13 -6.28 -21.72
C SER A 161 0.29 -5.37 -20.82
N ILE A 162 0.92 -4.34 -20.27
CA ILE A 162 0.40 -3.51 -19.17
C ILE A 162 0.37 -2.04 -19.61
N HIS A 163 -0.68 -1.29 -19.28
CA HIS A 163 -0.74 0.16 -19.50
C HIS A 163 -0.27 0.88 -18.23
N ARG A 164 0.68 1.83 -18.32
CA ARG A 164 1.14 2.62 -17.16
C ARG A 164 -0.01 3.32 -16.41
N THR A 165 -1.06 3.72 -17.12
CA THR A 165 -2.26 4.41 -16.60
C THR A 165 -3.32 3.48 -16.03
N LYS A 166 -3.16 2.16 -16.13
CA LYS A 166 -4.06 1.12 -15.63
C LYS A 166 -3.31 -0.07 -15.03
N VAL A 167 -2.14 0.20 -14.44
CA VAL A 167 -1.23 -0.86 -13.97
C VAL A 167 -1.87 -1.68 -12.85
N VAL A 168 -2.79 -1.11 -12.07
CA VAL A 168 -3.54 -1.83 -11.03
C VAL A 168 -4.53 -2.81 -11.66
N GLU A 169 -5.37 -2.35 -12.59
CA GLU A 169 -6.40 -3.18 -13.22
C GLU A 169 -5.79 -4.27 -14.12
N ASP A 170 -4.85 -3.90 -14.99
CA ASP A 170 -4.22 -4.83 -15.94
C ASP A 170 -3.45 -5.93 -15.20
N LEU A 171 -2.70 -5.56 -14.14
CA LEU A 171 -1.91 -6.52 -13.39
C LEU A 171 -2.77 -7.39 -12.47
N LEU A 172 -3.85 -6.87 -11.89
CA LEU A 172 -4.81 -7.71 -11.15
C LEU A 172 -5.48 -8.72 -12.07
N ALA A 173 -5.94 -8.32 -13.26
CA ALA A 173 -6.52 -9.24 -14.25
C ALA A 173 -5.56 -10.40 -14.60
N VAL A 174 -4.26 -10.10 -14.72
CA VAL A 174 -3.20 -11.10 -14.93
C VAL A 174 -3.04 -12.04 -13.72
N PHE A 175 -3.16 -11.53 -12.49
CA PHE A 175 -3.06 -12.28 -11.24
C PHE A 175 -4.36 -12.94 -10.74
N MET A 176 -5.50 -12.78 -11.45
CA MET A 176 -6.72 -13.56 -11.19
C MET A 176 -6.51 -15.05 -11.45
N ASP A 177 -5.66 -15.40 -12.42
CA ASP A 177 -5.24 -16.79 -12.64
C ASP A 177 -4.20 -17.22 -11.61
N SER A 178 -4.58 -18.15 -10.73
CA SER A 178 -3.71 -18.67 -9.67
C SER A 178 -2.49 -19.43 -10.17
N SER A 179 -2.51 -19.99 -11.39
CA SER A 179 -1.39 -20.75 -11.96
C SER A 179 -0.14 -19.90 -12.20
N ILE A 180 -0.30 -18.58 -12.35
CA ILE A 180 0.78 -17.64 -12.67
C ILE A 180 1.91 -17.64 -11.64
N ILE A 181 1.61 -18.01 -10.40
CA ILE A 181 2.59 -18.09 -9.31
C ILE A 181 3.70 -19.11 -9.60
N HIS A 182 3.40 -20.13 -10.41
CA HIS A 182 4.32 -21.20 -10.82
C HIS A 182 4.93 -20.99 -12.22
N LEU A 183 4.55 -19.94 -12.94
CA LEU A 183 5.04 -19.63 -14.29
C LEU A 183 6.16 -18.59 -14.25
N THR A 184 6.98 -18.56 -15.29
CA THR A 184 7.84 -17.39 -15.56
C THR A 184 6.96 -16.30 -16.16
N LEU A 185 6.76 -15.20 -15.44
CA LEU A 185 6.04 -14.04 -15.96
C LEU A 185 7.04 -13.07 -16.61
N LYS A 186 6.72 -12.62 -17.83
CA LYS A 186 7.41 -11.53 -18.53
C LYS A 186 6.42 -10.43 -18.85
N MET A 187 6.79 -9.18 -18.59
CA MET A 187 5.87 -8.06 -18.71
C MET A 187 6.41 -6.98 -19.64
N ASP A 188 5.54 -6.34 -20.41
CA ASP A 188 5.87 -5.20 -21.26
C ASP A 188 4.87 -4.06 -21.06
N PHE A 189 5.34 -2.82 -21.18
CA PHE A 189 4.44 -1.66 -21.21
C PHE A 189 3.93 -1.43 -22.63
N VAL A 190 2.62 -1.22 -22.77
CA VAL A 190 1.97 -0.99 -24.06
C VAL A 190 2.52 0.29 -24.70
N ASN A 191 2.92 0.18 -25.97
CA ASN A 191 3.61 1.20 -26.79
C ASN A 191 5.08 1.48 -26.42
N GLU A 192 5.68 0.75 -25.47
CA GLU A 192 7.10 0.86 -25.15
C GLU A 192 7.90 -0.31 -25.74
N LYS A 193 9.05 0.00 -26.35
CA LYS A 193 9.91 -1.00 -27.00
C LYS A 193 10.98 -1.54 -26.05
N ALA A 194 10.57 -2.12 -24.91
CA ALA A 194 11.50 -2.69 -23.94
C ALA A 194 11.48 -4.23 -23.97
N ILE A 195 12.64 -4.85 -23.73
CA ILE A 195 12.74 -6.30 -23.47
C ILE A 195 12.85 -6.48 -21.96
N ASP A 196 11.95 -7.27 -21.37
CA ASP A 196 11.97 -7.53 -19.94
C ASP A 196 13.08 -8.52 -19.55
N ASP A 197 14.23 -7.96 -19.22
CA ASP A 197 15.27 -8.61 -18.42
C ASP A 197 15.26 -8.06 -16.98
N ASN A 198 14.14 -8.27 -16.28
CA ASN A 198 13.86 -7.91 -14.89
C ASN A 198 13.63 -6.40 -14.63
N GLY A 199 14.27 -5.51 -15.39
CA GLY A 199 14.10 -4.06 -15.22
C GLY A 199 12.67 -3.58 -15.49
N VAL A 200 12.03 -4.12 -16.53
CA VAL A 200 10.62 -3.80 -16.86
C VAL A 200 9.68 -4.40 -15.82
N SER A 201 9.87 -5.67 -15.46
CA SER A 201 9.02 -6.29 -14.43
C SER A 201 9.11 -5.59 -13.07
N ARG A 202 10.30 -5.18 -12.62
CA ARG A 202 10.48 -4.35 -11.41
C ARG A 202 9.68 -3.05 -11.48
N GLU A 203 9.72 -2.36 -12.63
CA GLU A 203 9.02 -1.10 -12.85
C GLU A 203 7.49 -1.30 -12.84
N VAL A 204 6.99 -2.40 -13.40
CA VAL A 204 5.57 -2.78 -13.33
C VAL A 204 5.11 -3.04 -11.89
N TYR A 205 5.83 -3.86 -11.11
CA TYR A 205 5.49 -4.09 -9.70
C TYR A 205 5.59 -2.80 -8.86
N THR A 206 6.57 -1.95 -9.15
CA THR A 206 6.75 -0.67 -8.44
C THR A 206 5.61 0.30 -8.74
N ALA A 207 5.25 0.47 -10.01
CA ALA A 207 4.10 1.29 -10.41
C ALA A 207 2.78 0.75 -9.87
N PHE A 208 2.60 -0.58 -9.82
CA PHE A 208 1.45 -1.22 -9.16
C PHE A 208 1.35 -0.80 -7.70
N TRP A 209 2.42 -1.00 -6.92
CA TRP A 209 2.37 -0.69 -5.49
C TRP A 209 2.17 0.78 -5.21
N GLU A 210 2.86 1.67 -5.94
CA GLU A 210 2.65 3.11 -5.80
C GLU A 210 1.19 3.51 -6.03
N GLN A 211 0.55 3.07 -7.12
CA GLN A 211 -0.86 3.41 -7.39
C GLN A 211 -1.83 2.72 -6.42
N PHE A 212 -1.59 1.46 -6.07
CA PHE A 212 -2.43 0.71 -5.14
C PHE A 212 -2.42 1.31 -3.72
N LEU A 213 -1.25 1.75 -3.24
CA LEU A 213 -1.07 2.34 -1.91
C LEU A 213 -1.81 3.66 -1.72
N GLU A 214 -2.08 4.43 -2.79
CA GLU A 214 -2.92 5.64 -2.71
C GLU A 214 -4.42 5.32 -2.60
N THR A 215 -4.82 4.04 -2.71
CA THR A 215 -6.19 3.57 -2.40
C THR A 215 -6.33 2.98 -0.98
N CYS A 216 -5.22 2.91 -0.24
CA CYS A 216 -5.16 2.44 1.14
C CYS A 216 -5.29 3.61 2.13
N GLU A 217 -5.73 3.31 3.36
CA GLU A 217 -5.77 4.31 4.44
C GLU A 217 -4.38 4.50 5.07
N GLY A 218 -4.07 5.70 5.56
CA GLY A 218 -2.96 5.96 6.49
C GLY A 218 -1.84 6.90 6.01
N GLU A 219 -0.96 7.21 6.96
CA GLU A 219 0.18 8.15 7.06
C GLU A 219 1.46 7.93 6.23
N ALA A 220 2.50 7.46 6.92
CA ALA A 220 3.74 6.93 6.32
C ALA A 220 3.62 5.41 6.08
N GLU A 221 2.84 4.72 6.92
CA GLU A 221 2.40 3.34 6.72
C GLU A 221 0.94 3.31 6.23
N ARG A 222 0.64 2.42 5.28
CA ARG A 222 -0.67 2.21 4.65
C ARG A 222 -1.29 0.89 5.10
N VAL A 223 -2.60 0.86 5.24
CA VAL A 223 -3.38 -0.36 5.47
C VAL A 223 -4.46 -0.48 4.38
N PRO A 224 -4.57 -1.62 3.67
CA PRO A 224 -5.63 -1.83 2.69
C PRO A 224 -7.00 -1.80 3.37
N ARG A 225 -7.92 -1.03 2.80
CA ARG A 225 -9.31 -0.93 3.27
C ARG A 225 -10.23 -1.88 2.50
N LEU A 226 -11.31 -2.30 3.14
CA LEU A 226 -12.37 -3.05 2.47
C LEU A 226 -13.02 -2.21 1.36
N ARG A 227 -13.34 -2.91 0.27
CA ARG A 227 -13.80 -2.35 -1.01
C ARG A 227 -15.00 -3.16 -1.50
N PRO A 228 -16.11 -2.52 -1.93
CA PRO A 228 -17.29 -3.25 -2.39
C PRO A 228 -17.08 -3.94 -3.75
N ASP A 229 -16.07 -3.51 -4.50
CA ASP A 229 -15.67 -4.06 -5.80
C ASP A 229 -14.62 -5.20 -5.70
N PHE A 230 -14.10 -5.52 -4.51
CA PHE A 230 -13.12 -6.59 -4.29
C PHE A 230 -13.71 -7.70 -3.42
N CYS A 231 -13.83 -8.90 -3.97
CA CYS A 231 -14.13 -10.13 -3.25
C CYS A 231 -12.83 -10.90 -2.94
N GLU A 232 -12.97 -12.15 -2.48
CA GLU A 232 -11.84 -13.01 -2.13
C GLU A 232 -10.84 -13.17 -3.28
N ALA A 233 -11.32 -13.31 -4.51
CA ALA A 233 -10.47 -13.57 -5.69
C ALA A 233 -9.54 -12.40 -6.02
N GLU A 234 -10.04 -11.16 -5.92
CA GLU A 234 -9.29 -9.93 -6.14
C GLU A 234 -8.26 -9.70 -5.03
N TRP A 235 -8.63 -9.92 -3.76
CA TRP A 235 -7.67 -9.84 -2.66
C TRP A 235 -6.60 -10.92 -2.76
N GLN A 236 -6.96 -12.16 -3.09
CA GLN A 236 -5.96 -13.19 -3.37
C GLN A 236 -5.07 -12.82 -4.58
N ALA A 237 -5.57 -12.09 -5.58
CA ALA A 237 -4.76 -11.61 -6.71
C ALA A 237 -3.72 -10.56 -6.25
N VAL A 238 -4.08 -9.63 -5.36
CA VAL A 238 -3.13 -8.71 -4.70
C VAL A 238 -2.07 -9.51 -3.91
N GLY A 239 -2.48 -10.52 -3.15
CA GLY A 239 -1.57 -11.39 -2.40
C GLY A 239 -0.61 -12.18 -3.31
N ARG A 240 -1.10 -12.73 -4.43
CA ARG A 240 -0.28 -13.39 -5.45
C ARG A 240 0.69 -12.42 -6.12
N ASN A 241 0.27 -11.20 -6.44
CA ASN A 241 1.12 -10.15 -6.99
C ASN A 241 2.31 -9.84 -6.07
N TRP A 242 2.03 -9.61 -4.77
CA TRP A 242 3.06 -9.36 -3.76
C TRP A 242 4.08 -10.50 -3.72
N VAL A 243 3.61 -11.74 -3.54
CA VAL A 243 4.48 -12.91 -3.42
C VAL A 243 5.31 -13.12 -4.68
N LYS A 244 4.72 -12.94 -5.87
CA LYS A 244 5.43 -13.10 -7.13
C LYS A 244 6.49 -12.01 -7.35
N GLY A 245 6.16 -10.74 -7.09
CA GLY A 245 7.11 -9.63 -7.16
C GLY A 245 8.27 -9.75 -6.16
N LEU A 246 8.00 -10.30 -4.97
CA LEU A 246 9.03 -10.57 -3.96
C LEU A 246 9.95 -11.73 -4.36
N LEU A 247 9.38 -12.87 -4.79
CA LEU A 247 10.16 -14.07 -5.11
C LEU A 247 10.97 -13.93 -6.42
N ASP A 248 10.37 -13.39 -7.49
CA ASP A 248 11.03 -13.30 -8.79
C ASP A 248 11.99 -12.09 -8.88
N HIS A 249 11.64 -10.96 -8.26
CA HIS A 249 12.34 -9.69 -8.47
C HIS A 249 12.78 -8.98 -7.18
N GLY A 250 12.47 -9.52 -6.00
CA GLY A 250 12.85 -8.91 -4.72
C GLY A 250 12.08 -7.63 -4.38
N VAL A 251 10.94 -7.35 -5.02
CA VAL A 251 10.11 -6.17 -4.77
C VAL A 251 9.17 -6.43 -3.58
N MET A 252 9.18 -5.54 -2.59
CA MET A 252 8.35 -5.62 -1.39
C MET A 252 7.68 -4.26 -1.13
N PRO A 253 6.39 -4.20 -0.78
CA PRO A 253 5.69 -2.95 -0.53
C PRO A 253 6.07 -2.33 0.83
N VAL A 254 7.22 -1.68 0.93
CA VAL A 254 7.75 -1.07 2.19
C VAL A 254 7.05 0.21 2.67
N ARG A 255 5.81 0.42 2.21
CA ARG A 255 4.83 1.40 2.71
C ARG A 255 3.59 0.71 3.30
N LEU A 256 3.35 -0.58 3.07
CA LEU A 256 2.31 -1.30 3.81
C LEU A 256 2.74 -1.45 5.28
N SER A 257 1.77 -1.35 6.18
CA SER A 257 2.07 -1.33 7.62
C SER A 257 2.81 -2.59 8.08
N LYS A 258 3.80 -2.41 8.98
CA LYS A 258 4.61 -3.52 9.52
C LYS A 258 3.75 -4.56 10.24
N ALA A 259 2.87 -4.10 11.12
CA ALA A 259 1.90 -4.95 11.81
C ALA A 259 0.98 -5.68 10.82
N PHE A 260 0.48 -5.00 9.79
CA PHE A 260 -0.33 -5.62 8.73
C PHE A 260 0.45 -6.70 7.94
N ILE A 261 1.70 -6.43 7.57
CA ILE A 261 2.58 -7.39 6.86
C ILE A 261 2.86 -8.62 7.72
N VAL A 262 3.19 -8.44 9.00
CA VAL A 262 3.39 -9.54 9.95
C VAL A 262 2.09 -10.35 10.09
N ALA A 263 0.94 -9.70 10.20
CA ALA A 263 -0.36 -10.37 10.23
C ALA A 263 -0.68 -11.15 8.94
N CYS A 264 -0.31 -10.65 7.76
CA CYS A 264 -0.49 -11.37 6.49
C CYS A 264 0.37 -12.64 6.40
N ILE A 265 1.59 -12.61 6.93
CA ILE A 265 2.53 -13.73 6.80
C ILE A 265 2.35 -14.76 7.93
N HIS A 266 2.14 -14.31 9.18
CA HIS A 266 2.09 -15.19 10.36
C HIS A 266 0.74 -15.20 11.09
N GLY A 267 -0.24 -14.42 10.63
CA GLY A 267 -1.54 -14.27 11.29
C GLY A 267 -1.53 -13.17 12.36
N VAL A 268 -2.70 -12.58 12.60
CA VAL A 268 -2.91 -11.43 13.52
C VAL A 268 -2.33 -11.66 14.93
N HIS A 269 -2.36 -12.90 15.42
CA HIS A 269 -1.88 -13.28 16.76
C HIS A 269 -0.35 -13.17 16.94
N SER A 270 0.42 -12.97 15.87
CA SER A 270 1.88 -12.81 15.90
C SER A 270 2.34 -11.34 16.02
N VAL A 271 1.40 -10.40 16.03
CA VAL A 271 1.68 -8.97 16.14
C VAL A 271 1.67 -8.54 17.60
N ASP A 272 2.85 -8.22 18.14
CA ASP A 272 2.99 -7.66 19.48
C ASP A 272 2.49 -6.21 19.54
N VAL A 273 2.13 -5.77 20.76
CA VAL A 273 1.73 -4.38 21.07
C VAL A 273 2.76 -3.36 20.58
N ASP A 274 4.06 -3.57 20.80
CA ASP A 274 5.11 -2.63 20.37
C ASP A 274 5.12 -2.43 18.84
N ILE A 275 4.92 -3.51 18.08
CA ILE A 275 4.86 -3.49 16.61
C ILE A 275 3.59 -2.78 16.17
N LEU A 276 2.45 -3.09 16.81
CA LEU A 276 1.15 -2.50 16.54
C LEU A 276 1.14 -0.99 16.80
N MET A 277 1.66 -0.55 17.95
CA MET A 277 1.69 0.86 18.35
C MET A 277 2.67 1.67 17.49
N THR A 278 3.86 1.14 17.19
CA THR A 278 4.78 1.77 16.23
C THR A 278 4.15 1.92 14.85
N SER A 279 3.43 0.88 14.40
CA SER A 279 2.70 0.90 13.13
C SER A 279 1.55 1.91 13.14
N PHE A 280 0.83 2.04 14.26
CA PHE A 280 -0.27 2.99 14.42
C PHE A 280 0.19 4.44 14.39
N LEU A 281 1.27 4.77 15.10
CA LEU A 281 1.89 6.08 14.98
C LEU A 281 2.24 6.38 13.51
N ASN A 282 2.86 5.45 12.78
CA ASN A 282 3.16 5.62 11.36
C ASN A 282 1.91 5.69 10.44
N TYR A 283 0.79 5.09 10.85
CA TYR A 283 -0.50 5.16 10.15
C TYR A 283 -1.24 6.49 10.39
N LEU A 284 -1.04 7.14 11.53
CA LEU A 284 -1.65 8.43 11.82
C LEU A 284 -0.99 9.59 11.08
N SER A 285 -1.78 10.63 10.79
CA SER A 285 -1.28 11.91 10.27
C SER A 285 -0.33 12.57 11.26
N PRO A 286 0.54 13.53 10.84
CA PRO A 286 1.51 14.15 11.74
C PRO A 286 0.89 14.83 12.97
N VAL A 287 -0.32 15.38 12.82
CA VAL A 287 -1.08 16.05 13.88
C VAL A 287 -1.61 15.01 14.88
N GLU A 288 -2.38 14.03 14.41
CA GLU A 288 -2.93 12.95 15.23
C GLU A 288 -1.84 12.14 15.95
N ARG A 289 -0.71 11.89 15.27
CA ARG A 289 0.46 11.23 15.86
C ARG A 289 1.02 12.02 17.04
N SER A 290 1.20 13.34 16.87
CA SER A 290 1.67 14.23 17.94
C SER A 290 0.71 14.23 19.13
N ALA A 291 -0.61 14.31 18.87
CA ALA A 291 -1.62 14.25 19.93
C ALA A 291 -1.58 12.91 20.69
N VAL A 292 -1.46 11.79 19.99
CA VAL A 292 -1.32 10.45 20.60
C VAL A 292 -0.02 10.31 21.40
N GLU A 293 1.12 10.76 20.87
CA GLU A 293 2.41 10.72 21.58
C GLU A 293 2.36 11.53 22.88
N LYS A 294 1.76 12.72 22.86
CA LYS A 294 1.54 13.54 24.06
C LYS A 294 0.52 12.92 25.02
N ALA A 295 -0.51 12.25 24.52
CA ALA A 295 -1.50 11.55 25.34
C ALA A 295 -0.87 10.41 26.14
N LEU A 296 -0.01 9.61 25.49
CA LEU A 296 0.75 8.53 26.14
C LEU A 296 1.81 9.07 27.13
N GLN A 297 2.38 10.25 26.87
CA GLN A 297 3.31 10.94 27.78
C GLN A 297 2.61 11.69 28.93
N GLY A 298 1.28 11.88 28.85
CA GLY A 298 0.52 12.69 29.81
C GLY A 298 0.76 14.21 29.72
N THR A 299 1.27 14.69 28.58
CA THR A 299 1.75 16.06 28.34
C THR A 299 0.86 16.89 27.40
N MET A 300 -0.39 16.46 27.21
CA MET A 300 -1.38 17.13 26.34
C MET A 300 -1.72 18.56 26.79
N GLU A 301 -1.85 19.46 25.81
CA GLU A 301 -2.47 20.78 25.91
C GLU A 301 -3.91 20.75 25.33
N GLU A 302 -4.66 21.83 25.46
CA GLU A 302 -6.09 21.90 25.04
C GLU A 302 -6.29 21.57 23.56
N SER A 303 -5.41 22.03 22.66
CA SER A 303 -5.46 21.68 21.24
C SER A 303 -5.18 20.20 20.97
N ASP A 304 -4.34 19.55 21.79
CA ASP A 304 -4.07 18.11 21.65
C ASP A 304 -5.29 17.27 22.10
N GLU A 305 -6.11 17.78 23.02
CA GLU A 305 -7.38 17.13 23.41
C GLU A 305 -8.42 17.24 22.28
N GLU A 306 -8.45 18.34 21.52
CA GLU A 306 -9.28 18.48 20.31
C GLU A 306 -8.82 17.51 19.20
N ASP A 307 -7.54 17.55 18.81
CA ASP A 307 -6.97 16.66 17.79
C ASP A 307 -7.17 15.16 18.13
N LEU A 308 -7.01 14.80 19.42
CA LEU A 308 -7.24 13.44 19.87
C LEU A 308 -8.72 13.05 19.86
N LEU A 309 -9.64 13.98 20.18
CA LEU A 309 -11.08 13.72 20.15
C LEU A 309 -11.58 13.53 18.71
N ASP A 310 -11.01 14.26 17.75
CA ASP A 310 -11.30 14.08 16.32
C ASP A 310 -10.79 12.72 15.81
N LEU A 311 -9.57 12.31 16.19
CA LEU A 311 -9.09 10.95 15.94
C LEU A 311 -10.03 9.91 16.56
N PHE A 312 -10.39 10.07 17.84
CA PHE A 312 -11.28 9.14 18.53
C PHE A 312 -12.64 9.05 17.82
N THR A 313 -13.19 10.18 17.37
CA THR A 313 -14.46 10.26 16.64
C THR A 313 -14.36 9.56 15.29
N ARG A 314 -13.28 9.79 14.53
CA ARG A 314 -12.98 9.10 13.27
C ARG A 314 -12.86 7.58 13.46
N MET A 315 -12.33 7.16 14.61
CA MET A 315 -12.22 5.75 15.02
C MET A 315 -13.50 5.18 15.65
N GLY A 316 -14.56 5.97 15.83
CA GLY A 316 -15.88 5.55 16.29
C GLY A 316 -16.17 5.73 17.79
N SER A 317 -15.39 6.55 18.51
CA SER A 317 -15.64 6.96 19.90
C SER A 317 -15.85 8.47 20.01
N HIS A 318 -17.01 8.91 20.47
CA HIS A 318 -17.36 10.33 20.57
C HIS A 318 -16.92 11.00 21.90
N PHE A 319 -15.98 10.40 22.62
CA PHE A 319 -15.45 10.91 23.87
C PHE A 319 -14.03 10.39 24.12
N LEU A 320 -13.24 11.18 24.86
CA LEU A 320 -11.93 10.77 25.36
C LEU A 320 -12.07 9.92 26.64
N PRO A 321 -11.22 8.91 26.84
CA PRO A 321 -11.17 8.14 28.08
C PRO A 321 -10.53 8.94 29.21
N ALA A 322 -10.74 8.49 30.46
CA ALA A 322 -9.97 9.00 31.59
C ALA A 322 -8.47 8.71 31.40
N LYS A 323 -7.59 9.58 31.93
CA LYS A 323 -6.13 9.52 31.69
C LYS A 323 -5.49 8.15 32.00
N ASN A 324 -5.99 7.43 33.01
CA ASN A 324 -5.51 6.10 33.38
C ASN A 324 -5.97 4.96 32.45
N ASN A 325 -6.88 5.24 31.52
CA ASN A 325 -7.40 4.32 30.51
C ASN A 325 -7.04 4.76 29.08
N MET A 326 -6.17 5.77 28.93
CA MET A 326 -5.83 6.38 27.64
C MET A 326 -5.08 5.41 26.73
N GLU A 327 -3.99 4.82 27.24
CA GLU A 327 -3.15 3.86 26.51
C GLU A 327 -3.94 2.62 26.03
N PRO A 328 -4.70 1.89 26.87
CA PRO A 328 -5.54 0.77 26.40
C PRO A 328 -6.61 1.16 25.37
N ALA A 329 -7.13 2.39 25.41
CA ALA A 329 -8.08 2.86 24.41
C ALA A 329 -7.39 3.13 23.06
N ILE A 330 -6.19 3.71 23.08
CA ILE A 330 -5.35 3.92 21.88
C ILE A 330 -4.91 2.57 21.29
N GLU A 331 -4.49 1.60 22.12
CA GLU A 331 -4.20 0.23 21.68
C GLU A 331 -5.41 -0.43 21.00
N THR A 332 -6.61 -0.25 21.57
CA THR A 332 -7.86 -0.77 20.99
C THR A 332 -8.12 -0.14 19.61
N MET A 333 -7.83 1.16 19.44
CA MET A 333 -7.94 1.83 18.14
C MET A 333 -6.89 1.35 17.14
N ALA A 334 -5.64 1.20 17.58
CA ALA A 334 -4.56 0.64 16.77
C ALA A 334 -4.91 -0.76 16.25
N HIS A 335 -5.36 -1.65 17.14
CA HIS A 335 -5.81 -3.00 16.81
C HIS A 335 -6.99 -2.96 15.83
N LYS A 336 -7.97 -2.07 16.06
CA LYS A 336 -9.12 -1.91 15.18
C LYS A 336 -8.70 -1.57 13.74
N ALA A 337 -7.96 -0.47 13.55
CA ALA A 337 -7.58 0.02 12.22
C ALA A 337 -6.63 -0.92 11.47
N ILE A 338 -5.61 -1.46 12.15
CA ILE A 338 -4.51 -2.17 11.46
C ILE A 338 -4.76 -3.67 11.32
N LEU A 339 -5.57 -4.26 12.21
CA LEU A 339 -5.71 -5.72 12.30
C LEU A 339 -7.17 -6.20 12.17
N GLN A 340 -8.12 -5.54 12.82
CA GLN A 340 -9.52 -5.99 12.84
C GLN A 340 -10.29 -5.64 11.56
N GLU A 341 -10.24 -4.38 11.14
CA GLU A 341 -10.93 -3.91 9.92
C GLU A 341 -10.38 -4.57 8.63
N PRO A 342 -9.06 -4.70 8.43
CA PRO A 342 -8.52 -5.40 7.26
C PRO A 342 -8.46 -6.93 7.44
N LYS A 343 -9.03 -7.52 8.51
CA LYS A 343 -8.91 -8.97 8.78
C LYS A 343 -9.30 -9.86 7.60
N TYR A 344 -10.37 -9.53 6.89
CA TYR A 344 -10.80 -10.31 5.72
C TYR A 344 -9.73 -10.31 4.61
N ILE A 345 -9.01 -9.20 4.43
CA ILE A 345 -7.91 -9.07 3.47
C ILE A 345 -6.72 -9.91 3.91
N VAL A 346 -6.37 -9.86 5.20
CA VAL A 346 -5.35 -10.72 5.82
C VAL A 346 -5.66 -12.20 5.58
N ASP A 347 -6.91 -12.61 5.83
CA ASP A 347 -7.36 -14.00 5.62
C ASP A 347 -7.26 -14.41 4.13
N CYS A 348 -7.62 -13.52 3.20
CA CYS A 348 -7.46 -13.75 1.75
C CYS A 348 -5.98 -13.87 1.32
N PHE A 349 -5.04 -13.25 2.04
CA PHE A 349 -3.62 -13.32 1.72
C PHE A 349 -2.95 -14.62 2.22
N LEU A 350 -3.56 -15.38 3.13
CA LEU A 350 -2.94 -16.57 3.74
C LEU A 350 -2.47 -17.61 2.70
N THR A 351 -3.28 -17.88 1.67
CA THR A 351 -2.94 -18.87 0.63
C THR A 351 -1.67 -18.49 -0.15
N PRO A 352 -1.55 -17.30 -0.78
CA PRO A 352 -0.29 -16.92 -1.42
C PRO A 352 0.88 -16.77 -0.42
N MET A 353 0.65 -16.24 0.79
CA MET A 353 1.73 -16.01 1.76
C MET A 353 2.42 -17.29 2.28
N SER A 354 1.74 -18.44 2.22
CA SER A 354 2.35 -19.74 2.56
C SER A 354 3.64 -20.05 1.79
N LEU A 355 3.83 -19.47 0.59
CA LEU A 355 5.03 -19.64 -0.22
C LEU A 355 6.25 -18.86 0.30
N VAL A 356 6.04 -17.78 1.07
CA VAL A 356 7.12 -16.96 1.63
C VAL A 356 7.39 -17.25 3.11
N GLN A 357 6.44 -17.84 3.84
CA GLN A 357 6.62 -18.28 5.25
C GLN A 357 7.86 -19.17 5.45
N LEU A 358 8.25 -19.98 4.45
CA LEU A 358 9.45 -20.82 4.57
C LEU A 358 10.76 -20.01 4.58
N GLN A 359 10.78 -18.84 3.92
CA GLN A 359 11.91 -17.91 3.89
C GLN A 359 11.84 -16.86 5.00
N LEU A 360 10.65 -16.66 5.54
CA LEU A 360 10.32 -15.72 6.61
C LEU A 360 9.62 -16.50 7.74
N PRO A 361 10.36 -17.26 8.56
CA PRO A 361 9.78 -18.20 9.53
C PRO A 361 9.19 -17.52 10.78
N ASP A 362 9.55 -16.25 11.03
CA ASP A 362 9.13 -15.48 12.21
C ASP A 362 9.01 -13.97 11.93
N LYS A 363 8.35 -13.25 12.83
CA LYS A 363 8.13 -11.79 12.73
C LYS A 363 9.43 -10.97 12.63
N ASP A 364 10.52 -11.41 13.26
CA ASP A 364 11.78 -10.66 13.25
C ASP A 364 12.47 -10.78 11.88
N SER A 365 12.37 -11.93 11.23
CA SER A 365 12.79 -12.15 9.84
C SER A 365 12.02 -11.25 8.86
N VAL A 366 10.71 -11.09 9.06
CA VAL A 366 9.82 -10.22 8.27
C VAL A 366 10.22 -8.74 8.45
N LEU A 367 10.37 -8.28 9.68
CA LEU A 367 10.78 -6.91 10.00
C LEU A 367 12.20 -6.59 9.51
N SER A 368 13.12 -7.56 9.62
CA SER A 368 14.48 -7.48 9.08
C SER A 368 14.47 -7.35 7.57
N LEU A 369 13.65 -8.12 6.85
CA LEU A 369 13.48 -7.97 5.41
C LEU A 369 12.90 -6.60 5.03
N TYR A 370 11.83 -6.16 5.71
CA TYR A 370 11.19 -4.87 5.47
C TYR A 370 12.18 -3.69 5.58
N GLU A 371 12.95 -3.64 6.68
CA GLU A 371 13.99 -2.62 6.86
C GLU A 371 15.18 -2.81 5.90
N LYS A 372 15.47 -4.04 5.45
CA LYS A 372 16.47 -4.29 4.40
C LYS A 372 16.04 -3.75 3.03
N LYS A 373 14.74 -3.75 2.73
CA LYS A 373 14.17 -3.33 1.45
C LYS A 373 13.97 -1.82 1.33
N LYS A 374 13.80 -1.08 2.43
CA LYS A 374 13.68 0.39 2.42
C LYS A 374 14.88 1.09 1.77
N ALA A 375 14.58 2.03 0.88
CA ALA A 375 15.58 2.96 0.36
C ALA A 375 15.85 4.08 1.38
N THR A 376 17.14 4.36 1.60
CA THR A 376 17.60 5.58 2.30
C THR A 376 18.86 6.07 1.61
N GLY A 377 19.16 7.37 1.69
CA GLY A 377 20.37 7.92 1.05
C GLY A 377 21.66 7.18 1.42
N ARG A 378 21.78 6.72 2.68
CA ARG A 378 22.91 5.88 3.11
C ARG A 378 22.94 4.52 2.41
N ARG A 379 21.82 3.77 2.43
CA ARG A 379 21.73 2.42 1.85
C ARG A 379 21.93 2.44 0.34
N VAL A 380 21.25 3.35 -0.36
CA VAL A 380 21.38 3.51 -1.83
C VAL A 380 22.81 3.94 -2.19
N SER A 381 23.44 4.82 -1.39
CA SER A 381 24.85 5.20 -1.60
C SER A 381 25.84 4.03 -1.39
N GLN A 382 25.46 2.96 -0.70
CA GLN A 382 26.29 1.76 -0.49
C GLN A 382 26.15 0.74 -1.62
N LEU A 383 25.11 0.83 -2.46
CA LEU A 383 24.92 -0.07 -3.61
C LEU A 383 25.86 0.29 -4.77
N PHE A 384 26.33 1.53 -4.87
CA PHE A 384 27.13 1.98 -6.02
C PHE A 384 28.56 1.43 -5.99
N GLU A 385 28.87 0.56 -6.95
CA GLU A 385 30.20 -0.02 -7.20
C GLU A 385 30.72 0.45 -8.56
N THR A 386 31.97 0.94 -8.65
CA THR A 386 32.55 1.33 -9.95
C THR A 386 33.01 0.11 -10.74
N THR A 387 32.62 0.03 -12.01
CA THR A 387 33.00 -1.09 -12.90
C THR A 387 34.52 -1.12 -13.17
N ASN A 388 35.19 0.04 -13.10
CA ASN A 388 36.64 0.18 -13.21
C ASN A 388 37.33 0.04 -11.84
N VAL A 389 38.37 -0.81 -11.77
CA VAL A 389 39.20 -0.99 -10.55
C VAL A 389 40.14 0.20 -10.29
N VAL A 390 40.53 0.92 -11.34
CA VAL A 390 41.38 2.11 -11.27
C VAL A 390 40.65 3.27 -11.94
N LEU A 391 40.39 4.33 -11.19
CA LEU A 391 39.70 5.52 -11.67
C LEU A 391 40.70 6.63 -11.99
N SER A 392 40.47 7.37 -13.06
CA SER A 392 41.13 8.67 -13.27
C SER A 392 40.67 9.69 -12.22
N GLN A 393 41.42 10.78 -12.09
CA GLN A 393 41.06 11.86 -11.15
C GLN A 393 39.67 12.45 -11.43
N ARG A 394 39.21 12.47 -12.69
CA ARG A 394 37.89 12.98 -13.08
C ARG A 394 36.77 12.02 -12.70
N GLU A 395 36.94 10.73 -12.99
CA GLU A 395 36.00 9.68 -12.60
C GLU A 395 35.87 9.61 -11.06
N GLN A 396 36.98 9.62 -10.33
CA GLN A 396 36.97 9.65 -8.86
C GLN A 396 36.24 10.88 -8.31
N THR A 397 36.44 12.05 -8.91
CA THR A 397 35.76 13.29 -8.49
C THR A 397 34.26 13.20 -8.74
N THR A 398 33.86 12.64 -9.88
CA THR A 398 32.47 12.43 -10.28
C THR A 398 31.79 11.38 -9.39
N PHE A 399 32.47 10.28 -9.06
CA PHE A 399 31.98 9.29 -8.12
C PHE A 399 31.79 9.87 -6.71
N ASN A 400 32.71 10.71 -6.26
CA ASN A 400 32.56 11.44 -4.99
C ASN A 400 31.36 12.41 -5.03
N HIS A 401 31.01 12.97 -6.19
CA HIS A 401 29.80 13.78 -6.37
C HIS A 401 28.53 12.93 -6.29
N LEU A 402 28.49 11.77 -6.94
CA LEU A 402 27.40 10.79 -6.82
C LEU A 402 27.20 10.37 -5.35
N GLN A 403 28.25 9.88 -4.69
CA GLN A 403 28.16 9.45 -3.28
C GLN A 403 27.70 10.60 -2.37
N ARG A 404 28.20 11.82 -2.56
CA ARG A 404 27.74 13.00 -1.81
C ARG A 404 26.27 13.31 -2.09
N TYR A 405 25.82 13.22 -3.33
CA TYR A 405 24.44 13.48 -3.73
C TYR A 405 23.47 12.49 -3.07
N VAL A 406 23.73 11.20 -3.25
CA VAL A 406 22.86 10.11 -2.78
C VAL A 406 22.87 10.02 -1.26
N LYS A 407 24.03 10.10 -0.60
CA LYS A 407 24.14 9.97 0.86
C LYS A 407 23.36 11.02 1.66
N ASN A 408 23.10 12.19 1.04
CA ASN A 408 22.31 13.29 1.64
C ASN A 408 20.87 13.37 1.09
N ALA A 409 20.41 12.36 0.33
CA ALA A 409 19.02 12.25 -0.08
C ALA A 409 18.13 11.87 1.12
N ASP A 410 16.97 12.53 1.23
CA ASP A 410 15.85 12.05 2.02
C ASP A 410 15.29 10.72 1.44
N GLN A 411 14.29 10.15 2.10
CA GLN A 411 13.71 8.87 1.68
C GLN A 411 13.09 8.96 0.28
N ALA A 412 12.20 9.93 0.01
CA ALA A 412 11.52 10.07 -1.27
C ALA A 412 12.51 10.26 -2.44
N LYS A 413 13.58 11.04 -2.22
CA LYS A 413 14.65 11.22 -3.20
C LYS A 413 15.51 9.97 -3.37
N ALA A 414 15.78 9.21 -2.31
CA ALA A 414 16.48 7.94 -2.39
C ALA A 414 15.67 6.87 -3.16
N GLU A 415 14.35 6.81 -2.94
CA GLU A 415 13.42 5.96 -3.69
C GLU A 415 13.42 6.31 -5.19
N LYS A 416 13.37 7.61 -5.54
CA LYS A 416 13.49 8.07 -6.95
C LYS A 416 14.83 7.72 -7.59
N ILE A 417 15.95 7.91 -6.88
CA ILE A 417 17.29 7.53 -7.37
C ILE A 417 17.37 6.02 -7.62
N LEU A 418 16.85 5.22 -6.68
CA LEU A 418 16.88 3.77 -6.79
C LEU A 418 16.01 3.29 -7.95
N ARG A 419 14.83 3.88 -8.15
CA ARG A 419 13.94 3.55 -9.28
C ARG A 419 14.56 3.91 -10.61
N PHE A 420 15.15 5.10 -10.73
CA PHE A 420 15.91 5.50 -11.92
C PHE A 420 17.00 4.46 -12.27
N CYS A 421 17.72 3.94 -11.28
CA CYS A 421 18.81 2.99 -11.51
C CYS A 421 18.38 1.54 -11.74
N THR A 422 17.18 1.12 -11.29
CA THR A 422 16.83 -0.32 -11.16
C THR A 422 15.42 -0.70 -11.62
N GLY A 423 14.56 0.27 -11.92
CA GLY A 423 13.12 0.06 -12.07
C GLY A 423 12.39 -0.16 -10.74
N SER A 424 13.01 0.08 -9.58
CA SER A 424 12.34 -0.12 -8.29
C SER A 424 12.62 0.96 -7.25
N SER A 425 11.56 1.39 -6.53
CA SER A 425 11.69 2.27 -5.36
C SER A 425 12.26 1.55 -4.13
N VAL A 426 12.42 0.21 -4.17
CA VAL A 426 12.93 -0.61 -3.07
C VAL A 426 14.18 -1.41 -3.45
N ILE A 427 14.98 -1.79 -2.45
CA ILE A 427 16.29 -2.44 -2.66
C ILE A 427 16.09 -3.89 -3.13
N CYS A 428 16.15 -4.09 -4.44
CA CYS A 428 15.94 -5.35 -5.15
C CYS A 428 17.19 -5.85 -5.91
N VAL A 429 18.34 -5.21 -5.68
CA VAL A 429 19.65 -5.52 -6.28
C VAL A 429 20.72 -5.46 -5.20
N ASP A 430 21.76 -6.28 -5.34
CA ASP A 430 22.90 -6.28 -4.41
C ASP A 430 23.86 -5.10 -4.66
N ARG A 431 23.90 -4.60 -5.90
CA ARG A 431 24.72 -3.46 -6.32
C ARG A 431 24.11 -2.71 -7.51
N ILE A 432 24.62 -1.51 -7.73
CA ILE A 432 24.40 -0.69 -8.92
C ILE A 432 25.77 -0.39 -9.53
N GLY A 433 26.03 -0.88 -10.75
CA GLY A 433 27.31 -0.68 -11.43
C GLY A 433 27.45 0.77 -11.93
N VAL A 434 28.57 1.42 -11.66
CA VAL A 434 28.86 2.79 -12.13
C VAL A 434 29.92 2.76 -13.22
N CYS A 435 29.50 3.17 -14.42
CA CYS A 435 30.36 3.38 -15.59
C CYS A 435 30.56 4.88 -15.83
N PHE A 436 31.64 5.25 -16.51
CA PHE A 436 31.94 6.65 -16.82
C PHE A 436 32.14 6.88 -18.31
N ASN A 437 31.65 8.01 -18.79
CA ASN A 437 31.87 8.47 -20.17
C ASN A 437 32.49 9.87 -20.22
N ALA A 438 32.76 10.38 -21.42
CA ALA A 438 33.34 11.70 -21.66
C ALA A 438 32.37 12.66 -22.38
N GLU A 439 31.05 12.45 -22.27
CA GLU A 439 30.05 13.29 -22.91
C GLU A 439 30.06 14.73 -22.39
N THR A 440 29.74 15.67 -23.26
CA THR A 440 29.75 17.12 -22.98
C THR A 440 28.61 17.81 -23.74
N GLY A 441 28.30 19.05 -23.37
CA GLY A 441 27.24 19.82 -24.01
C GLY A 441 25.87 19.15 -23.85
N LEU A 442 25.06 19.16 -24.92
CA LEU A 442 23.69 18.66 -24.90
C LEU A 442 23.57 17.13 -24.76
N SER A 443 24.62 16.37 -25.05
CA SER A 443 24.62 14.91 -24.86
C SER A 443 24.78 14.53 -23.38
N ARG A 444 25.46 15.37 -22.59
CA ARG A 444 25.81 15.08 -21.21
C ARG A 444 24.57 14.90 -20.34
N ARG A 445 24.39 13.70 -19.82
CA ARG A 445 23.43 13.35 -18.77
C ARG A 445 23.85 12.05 -18.09
N PRO A 446 23.53 11.81 -16.81
CA PRO A 446 23.45 10.46 -16.26
C PRO A 446 22.43 9.63 -17.03
N VAL A 447 22.78 8.39 -17.40
CA VAL A 447 21.90 7.43 -18.09
C VAL A 447 21.85 6.14 -17.27
N ALA A 448 20.67 5.54 -17.14
CA ALA A 448 20.49 4.32 -16.35
C ALA A 448 19.97 3.16 -17.20
N HIS A 449 20.55 1.98 -17.00
CA HIS A 449 20.13 0.72 -17.61
C HIS A 449 19.55 -0.17 -16.52
N THR A 450 18.24 -0.07 -16.32
CA THR A 450 17.50 -0.68 -15.20
C THR A 450 17.57 -2.21 -15.17
N CYS A 451 17.58 -2.87 -16.34
CA CYS A 451 17.73 -4.33 -16.45
C CYS A 451 19.07 -4.80 -15.87
N GLY A 452 20.16 -4.11 -16.21
CA GLY A 452 21.52 -4.41 -15.71
C GLY A 452 21.89 -3.71 -14.40
N ALA A 453 20.97 -2.98 -13.76
CA ALA A 453 21.21 -2.12 -12.60
C ALA A 453 22.50 -1.29 -12.75
N THR A 454 22.65 -0.60 -13.87
CA THR A 454 23.87 0.15 -14.21
C THR A 454 23.56 1.63 -14.41
N LEU A 455 24.44 2.50 -13.95
CA LEU A 455 24.38 3.96 -14.06
C LEU A 455 25.63 4.46 -14.78
N GLU A 456 25.46 5.00 -15.98
CA GLU A 456 26.51 5.66 -16.74
C GLU A 456 26.53 7.16 -16.41
N ILE A 457 27.72 7.69 -16.05
CA ILE A 457 27.87 9.07 -15.60
C ILE A 457 29.00 9.77 -16.35
N PRO A 458 28.75 10.91 -17.02
CA PRO A 458 29.81 11.69 -17.63
C PRO A 458 30.83 12.20 -16.61
N CYS A 459 32.12 11.92 -16.80
CA CYS A 459 33.18 12.40 -15.89
C CYS A 459 33.62 13.85 -16.18
N THR A 460 32.72 14.65 -16.76
CA THR A 460 32.99 15.98 -17.34
C THR A 460 32.41 17.13 -16.54
N TYR A 461 31.75 16.85 -15.40
CA TYR A 461 31.28 17.88 -14.47
C TYR A 461 32.44 18.70 -13.90
N SER A 462 32.28 20.01 -13.92
CA SER A 462 33.22 20.97 -13.32
C SER A 462 33.08 21.07 -11.80
N SER A 463 31.90 20.75 -11.26
CA SER A 463 31.59 20.97 -9.84
C SER A 463 30.38 20.15 -9.35
N PHE A 464 30.29 19.98 -8.02
CA PHE A 464 29.16 19.30 -7.38
C PHE A 464 27.79 20.00 -7.59
N PRO A 465 27.66 21.34 -7.55
CA PRO A 465 26.40 22.00 -7.86
C PRO A 465 25.90 21.74 -9.28
N GLU A 466 26.81 21.66 -10.27
CA GLU A 466 26.47 21.31 -11.65
C GLU A 466 25.91 19.88 -11.73
N PHE A 467 26.66 18.89 -11.22
CA PHE A 467 26.22 17.49 -11.11
C PHE A 467 24.84 17.36 -10.44
N ARG A 468 24.67 18.01 -9.28
CA ARG A 468 23.43 17.97 -8.50
C ARG A 468 22.25 18.53 -9.30
N THR A 469 22.44 19.65 -10.00
CA THR A 469 21.36 20.31 -10.76
C THR A 469 20.92 19.47 -11.95
N GLU A 470 21.87 18.87 -12.68
CA GLU A 470 21.57 17.99 -13.82
C GLU A 470 20.81 16.73 -13.36
N PHE A 471 21.26 16.09 -12.28
CA PHE A 471 20.60 14.91 -11.71
C PHE A 471 19.20 15.25 -11.13
N ASP A 472 19.07 16.38 -10.42
CA ASP A 472 17.79 16.85 -9.86
C ASP A 472 16.75 17.11 -10.97
N ASN A 473 17.16 17.69 -12.11
CA ASN A 473 16.29 17.91 -13.26
C ASN A 473 15.79 16.59 -13.87
N ILE A 474 16.65 15.59 -14.01
CA ILE A 474 16.28 14.28 -14.57
C ILE A 474 15.28 13.56 -13.69
N LEU A 475 15.53 13.49 -12.37
CA LEU A 475 14.58 12.88 -11.41
C LEU A 475 13.26 13.65 -11.26
N SER A 476 13.23 14.93 -11.64
CA SER A 476 12.03 15.76 -11.62
C SER A 476 11.16 15.60 -12.87
N SER A 477 11.72 15.09 -13.97
CA SER A 477 10.99 14.91 -15.24
C SER A 477 9.88 13.86 -15.14
N ASN A 478 9.97 12.92 -14.19
CA ASN A 478 9.13 11.72 -14.05
C ASN A 478 9.04 10.85 -15.34
N TYR A 479 9.84 11.14 -16.37
CA TYR A 479 9.85 10.44 -17.64
C TYR A 479 11.13 9.60 -17.72
N PHE A 480 11.07 8.42 -17.11
CA PHE A 480 12.11 7.41 -17.26
C PHE A 480 11.98 6.78 -18.66
N GLU A 481 12.63 7.42 -19.64
CA GLU A 481 12.88 6.81 -20.94
C GLU A 481 13.85 5.64 -20.72
N MET A 482 13.29 4.43 -20.69
CA MET A 482 14.03 3.20 -20.48
C MET A 482 14.86 2.93 -21.74
N ASP A 483 16.15 3.28 -21.72
CA ASP A 483 17.00 3.26 -22.91
C ASP A 483 17.04 1.86 -23.53
N ILE A 484 16.74 1.79 -24.82
CA ILE A 484 16.51 0.56 -25.57
C ILE A 484 17.81 0.17 -26.25
N LEU A 485 18.37 -0.99 -25.87
CA LEU A 485 19.53 -1.60 -26.53
C LEU A 485 19.17 -2.18 -27.92
#